data_AF-A0A963MAT5-F1
#
_entry.id   AF-A0A963MAT5-F1
#
_cell.length_a   1.000
_cell.length_b   1.000
_cell.length_c   1.000
_cell.angle_alpha   90.00
_cell.angle_beta   90.00
_cell.angle_gamma   90.00
#
_symmetry.space_group_name_H-M   'P 1'
#
loop_
_entity.id
_entity.type
_entity.pdbx_description
1 polymer ?
#
loop_
_entity_poly.entity_id
_entity_poly.type
_entity_poly.pdbx_seq_one_letter_code
_entity_poly.pdbx_strand_id
1 'polypeptide(L)'
;RVPVGSLVAKGEVALGFQQLSELMNLPGITLLGGLPEAVQIVTTFSAAQTVPSTQIAATRSYLDFLASAATAATKRQHGMEPA
;
A
#
# COMPACT_ATOMS: atom_id res chain seq x y z
N ARG A 1 -1.45 6.56 -16.59
CA ARG A 1 -2.78 6.15 -16.06
C ARG A 1 -3.34 7.36 -15.31
N VAL A 2 -4.63 7.70 -15.46
CA VAL A 2 -5.24 8.80 -14.69
C VAL A 2 -5.69 8.23 -13.33
N PRO A 3 -5.24 8.78 -12.18
CA PRO A 3 -5.69 8.32 -10.86
C PRO A 3 -7.18 8.61 -10.68
N VAL A 4 -7.96 7.61 -10.25
CA VAL A 4 -9.43 7.80 -10.11
C VAL A 4 -9.76 8.88 -9.08
N GLY A 5 -8.95 9.01 -8.02
CA GLY A 5 -9.10 10.06 -7.01
C GLY A 5 -9.03 11.47 -7.61
N SER A 6 -8.23 11.67 -8.67
CA SER A 6 -8.17 12.98 -9.33
C SER A 6 -9.46 13.34 -10.09
N LEU A 7 -10.16 12.33 -10.63
CA LEU A 7 -11.44 12.53 -11.31
C LEU A 7 -12.56 12.83 -10.31
N VAL A 8 -12.53 12.15 -9.16
CA VAL A 8 -13.46 12.41 -8.03
C VAL A 8 -13.25 13.82 -7.48
N ALA A 9 -12.00 14.21 -7.22
CA ALA A 9 -11.67 15.54 -6.69
C ALA A 9 -12.11 16.69 -7.60
N LYS A 10 -12.15 16.47 -8.92
CA LYS A 10 -12.63 17.43 -9.91
C LYS A 10 -14.16 17.40 -10.11
N GLY A 11 -14.86 16.44 -9.51
CA GLY A 11 -16.29 16.22 -9.72
C GLY A 11 -16.65 15.61 -11.08
N GLU A 12 -15.66 15.06 -11.81
CA GLU A 12 -15.90 14.40 -13.10
C GLU A 12 -16.52 13.01 -12.93
N VAL A 13 -16.30 12.38 -11.78
CA VAL A 13 -16.93 11.10 -11.38
C VAL A 13 -17.36 11.16 -9.92
N ALA A 14 -18.42 10.43 -9.57
CA ALA A 14 -18.96 10.44 -8.21
C ALA A 14 -18.27 9.44 -7.27
N LEU A 15 -17.69 8.36 -7.79
CA LEU A 15 -17.10 7.28 -7.02
C LEU A 15 -15.91 6.65 -7.78
N GLY A 16 -14.91 6.18 -7.04
CA GLY A 16 -13.74 5.51 -7.59
C GLY A 16 -13.22 4.40 -6.68
N PHE A 17 -12.57 3.41 -7.29
CA PHE A 17 -11.90 2.30 -6.61
C PHE A 17 -10.44 2.27 -7.01
N GLN A 18 -9.53 2.32 -6.04
CA GLN A 18 -8.08 2.24 -6.24
C GLN A 18 -7.43 1.77 -4.94
N GLN A 19 -6.14 1.46 -4.96
CA GLN A 19 -5.40 1.06 -3.77
C GLN A 19 -5.46 2.16 -2.70
N LEU A 20 -5.75 1.77 -1.45
CA LEU A 20 -5.90 2.68 -0.32
C LEU A 20 -4.66 3.57 -0.12
N SER A 21 -3.47 2.97 -0.21
CA SER A 21 -2.19 3.67 -0.08
C SER A 21 -2.01 4.82 -1.08
N GLU A 22 -2.57 4.70 -2.28
CA GLU A 22 -2.52 5.75 -3.30
C GLU A 22 -3.53 6.88 -3.05
N LEU A 23 -4.63 6.60 -2.35
CA LEU A 23 -5.70 7.55 -2.10
C LEU A 23 -5.53 8.32 -0.77
N MET A 24 -4.81 7.75 0.19
CA MET A 24 -4.71 8.29 1.55
C MET A 24 -4.19 9.72 1.66
N ASN A 25 -3.32 10.13 0.74
CA ASN A 25 -2.70 11.44 0.75
C ASN A 25 -3.25 12.35 -0.36
N LEU A 26 -4.34 11.95 -1.03
CA LEU A 26 -4.92 12.72 -2.12
C LEU A 26 -5.95 13.72 -1.57
N PRO A 27 -5.73 15.04 -1.72
CA PRO A 27 -6.68 16.04 -1.25
C PRO A 27 -7.92 16.10 -2.14
N GLY A 28 -9.05 16.53 -1.58
CA GLY A 28 -10.29 16.75 -2.34
C GLY A 28 -11.14 15.49 -2.56
N ILE A 29 -10.81 14.38 -1.91
CA ILE A 29 -11.65 13.18 -1.86
C ILE A 29 -11.97 12.80 -0.43
N THR A 30 -13.05 12.02 -0.24
CA THR A 30 -13.37 11.37 1.03
C THR A 30 -13.16 9.87 0.88
N LEU A 31 -12.41 9.27 1.81
CA LEU A 31 -12.23 7.82 1.85
C LEU A 31 -13.38 7.17 2.60
N LEU A 32 -14.06 6.22 1.94
CA LEU A 32 -15.17 5.47 2.55
C LEU A 32 -14.71 4.21 3.28
N GLY A 33 -13.43 3.85 3.17
CA GLY A 33 -12.85 2.62 3.73
C GLY A 33 -12.61 1.54 2.67
N GLY A 34 -12.31 0.33 3.14
CA GLY A 34 -12.13 -0.85 2.29
C GLY A 34 -13.44 -1.35 1.70
N LEU A 35 -13.34 -2.08 0.59
CA LEU A 35 -14.45 -2.87 0.07
C LEU A 35 -14.85 -3.98 1.06
N PRO A 36 -16.09 -4.49 1.01
CA PRO A 36 -16.46 -5.69 1.76
C PRO A 36 -15.52 -6.85 1.45
N GLU A 37 -15.18 -7.66 2.47
CA GLU A 37 -14.20 -8.75 2.36
C GLU A 37 -14.44 -9.67 1.15
N ALA A 38 -15.71 -10.01 0.88
CA ALA A 38 -16.11 -10.88 -0.23
C ALA A 38 -15.71 -10.36 -1.63
N VAL A 39 -15.47 -9.05 -1.78
CA VAL A 39 -15.11 -8.41 -3.06
C VAL A 39 -13.83 -7.59 -2.95
N GLN A 40 -13.16 -7.61 -1.80
CA GLN A 40 -11.94 -6.87 -1.57
C GLN A 40 -10.75 -7.60 -2.20
N ILE A 41 -9.95 -6.86 -2.97
CA ILE A 41 -8.69 -7.37 -3.52
C ILE A 41 -7.56 -6.88 -2.63
N VAL A 42 -6.98 -7.78 -1.84
CA VAL A 42 -5.81 -7.50 -1.01
C VAL A 42 -4.56 -7.51 -1.89
N THR A 43 -3.86 -6.38 -1.95
CA THR A 43 -2.55 -6.30 -2.61
C THR A 43 -1.47 -6.69 -1.61
N THR A 44 -0.88 -7.88 -1.79
CA THR A 44 0.23 -8.34 -0.95
C THR A 44 1.56 -7.89 -1.54
N PHE A 45 2.30 -7.06 -0.79
CA PHE A 45 3.68 -6.70 -1.15
C PHE A 45 4.65 -7.73 -0.59
N SER A 46 5.51 -8.27 -1.44
CA SER A 46 6.51 -9.28 -1.07
C SER A 46 7.91 -8.80 -1.42
N ALA A 47 8.89 -9.17 -0.61
CA ALA A 47 10.30 -8.91 -0.86
C ALA A 47 11.10 -10.20 -0.66
N ALA A 48 12.09 -10.43 -1.51
CA ALA A 48 12.94 -11.61 -1.47
C ALA A 48 14.37 -11.27 -1.90
N GLN A 49 15.33 -12.03 -1.39
CA GLN A 49 16.70 -11.98 -1.87
C GLN A 49 16.79 -12.60 -3.28
N THR A 50 17.47 -11.92 -4.20
CA THR A 50 17.76 -12.47 -5.52
C THR A 50 18.91 -13.48 -5.45
N VAL A 51 18.84 -14.53 -6.27
CA VAL A 51 19.86 -15.61 -6.32
C VAL A 51 21.29 -15.09 -6.48
N PRO A 52 21.60 -14.12 -7.37
CA PRO A 52 22.98 -13.65 -7.57
C PRO A 52 23.44 -12.61 -6.53
N SER A 53 22.68 -12.33 -5.45
CA SER A 53 23.08 -11.31 -4.48
C SER A 53 24.36 -11.68 -3.74
N THR A 54 25.36 -10.81 -3.81
CA THR A 54 26.61 -10.92 -3.03
C THR A 54 26.47 -10.39 -1.60
N GLN A 55 25.38 -9.69 -1.29
CA GLN A 55 25.14 -8.99 -0.02
C GLN A 55 24.14 -9.76 0.87
N ILE A 56 24.29 -11.08 0.96
CA ILE A 56 23.31 -12.00 1.58
C ILE A 56 22.91 -11.57 3.00
N ALA A 57 23.88 -11.36 3.88
CA ALA A 57 23.63 -11.02 5.28
C ALA A 57 22.92 -9.66 5.43
N ALA A 58 23.33 -8.67 4.64
CA ALA A 58 22.71 -7.35 4.64
C ALA A 58 21.27 -7.40 4.10
N THR A 59 21.04 -8.15 3.02
CA THR A 59 19.68 -8.35 2.48
C THR A 59 18.78 -9.02 3.50
N ARG A 60 19.24 -10.10 4.16
CA ARG A 60 18.45 -10.78 5.20
C ARG A 60 18.13 -9.84 6.36
N SER A 61 19.12 -9.13 6.90
CA SER A 61 18.91 -8.15 7.96
C SER A 61 17.90 -7.07 7.59
N TYR A 62 17.93 -6.59 6.34
CA TYR A 62 16.95 -5.63 5.85
C TYR A 62 15.53 -6.24 5.73
N LEU A 63 15.40 -7.45 5.21
CA LEU A 63 14.11 -8.15 5.14
C LEU A 63 13.53 -8.42 6.54
N ASP A 64 14.37 -8.83 7.50
CA ASP A 64 13.97 -9.03 8.89
C ASP A 64 13.52 -7.71 9.53
N PHE A 65 14.23 -6.61 9.27
CA PHE A 65 13.80 -5.27 9.69
C PHE A 65 12.45 -4.88 9.08
N LEU A 66 12.26 -5.09 7.77
CA LEU A 66 10.98 -4.84 7.10
C LEU A 66 9.83 -5.70 7.66
N ALA A 67 10.11 -6.92 8.15
CA ALA A 67 9.11 -7.78 8.79
C ALA A 67 8.88 -7.44 10.28
N SER A 68 9.77 -6.68 10.91
CA SER A 68 9.71 -6.39 12.34
C SER A 68 8.59 -5.41 12.72
N ALA A 69 8.20 -5.45 13.99
CA ALA A 69 7.24 -4.52 14.60
C ALA A 69 7.68 -3.04 14.49
N ALA A 70 8.97 -2.77 14.34
CA ALA A 70 9.50 -1.42 14.20
C ALA A 70 8.94 -0.68 12.97
N THR A 71 8.54 -1.42 11.93
CA THR A 71 7.97 -0.83 10.70
C THR A 71 6.44 -0.80 10.69
N ALA A 72 5.78 -1.40 11.69
CA ALA A 72 4.33 -1.58 11.69
C ALA A 72 3.57 -0.24 11.69
N ALA A 73 4.03 0.74 12.47
CA ALA A 73 3.42 2.07 12.52
C ALA A 73 3.50 2.78 11.17
N THR A 74 4.67 2.75 10.52
CA THR A 74 4.88 3.33 9.19
C THR A 74 3.99 2.66 8.13
N LYS A 75 3.86 1.34 8.15
CA LYS A 75 2.97 0.61 7.22
C LYS A 75 1.52 1.08 7.36
N ARG A 76 1.00 1.16 8.59
CA ARG A 76 -0.37 1.64 8.84
C ARG A 76 -0.55 3.11 8.44
N GLN A 77 0.44 3.96 8.71
CA GLN A 77 0.44 5.36 8.27
C GLN A 77 0.35 5.50 6.74
N HIS A 78 0.75 4.48 5.98
CA HIS A 78 0.67 4.44 4.52
C HIS A 78 -0.43 3.49 3.99
N GLY A 79 -1.38 3.07 4.84
CA GLY A 79 -2.55 2.29 4.41
C GLY A 79 -2.28 0.82 4.14
N MET A 80 -1.20 0.30 4.71
CA MET A 80 -0.81 -1.09 4.60
C MET A 80 -1.00 -1.80 5.95
N GLU A 81 -1.35 -3.07 5.89
CA GLU A 81 -1.30 -3.95 7.06
C GLU A 81 0.11 -4.56 7.20
N PRO A 82 0.70 -4.58 8.41
CA PRO A 82 1.91 -5.34 8.69
C PRO A 82 1.70 -6.84 8.46
N ALA A 83 2.78 -7.51 8.02
CA ALA A 83 2.83 -8.97 7.92
C ALA A 83 2.88 -9.63 9.30
#